data_AF-A0AAJ5X9D7-F1
#
_entry.id   AF-A0AAJ5X9D7-F1
#
_cell.length_a   1.000
_cell.length_b   1.000
_cell.length_c   1.000
_cell.angle_alpha   90.00
_cell.angle_beta   90.00
_cell.angle_gamma   90.00
#
_symmetry.space_group_name_H-M   'P 1'
#
loop_
_entity.id
_entity.type
_entity.pdbx_description
1 polymer ?
#
loop_
_entity_poly.entity_id
_entity_poly.type
_entity_poly.pdbx_seq_one_letter_code
_entity_poly.pdbx_strand_id
1 'polypeptide(L)' 'MLKSLLPLAREGLEAQEVSADLTDRYLEVIEQRIASGQNGAAWQLAHFRKHDDVFKLTADYLEHQRSGMPVHEWVV' A
#
# COMPACT_ATOMS: atom_id res chain seq x y z
N MET A 1 -0.10 -6.16 15.86
CA MET A 1 -1.04 -6.08 14.72
C MET A 1 -0.79 -7.18 13.71
N LEU A 2 0.36 -7.21 13.02
CA LEU A 2 0.67 -8.21 11.99
C LEU A 2 0.42 -9.67 12.43
N LYS A 3 0.95 -10.04 13.60
CA LYS A 3 0.86 -11.41 14.14
C LYS A 3 -0.54 -11.86 14.56
N SER A 4 -1.54 -10.96 14.61
CA SER A 4 -2.87 -11.28 15.12
C SER A 4 -4.01 -10.88 14.18
N LEU A 5 -3.93 -9.73 13.51
CA LEU A 5 -5.03 -9.23 12.69
C LEU A 5 -5.02 -9.75 11.25
N LEU A 6 -3.84 -9.95 10.64
CA LEU A 6 -3.78 -10.51 9.28
C LEU A 6 -4.25 -11.98 9.24
N PRO A 7 -3.89 -12.86 10.21
CA PRO A 7 -4.47 -14.20 10.28
C PRO A 7 -5.99 -14.18 10.43
N LEU A 8 -6.54 -13.33 11.31
CA LEU A 8 -7.99 -13.20 11.47
C LEU A 8 -8.69 -12.67 10.20
N ALA A 9 -8.07 -11.73 9.49
CA ALA A 9 -8.59 -11.23 8.23
C ALA A 9 -8.62 -12.34 7.16
N ARG A 10 -7.57 -13.17 7.10
CA ARG A 10 -7.51 -14.34 6.22
C ARG A 10 -8.64 -15.33 6.52
N GLU A 11 -8.80 -15.72 7.78
CA GLU A 11 -9.88 -16.63 8.21
C GLU A 11 -11.26 -16.08 7.82
N GLY A 12 -11.48 -14.78 8.01
CA GLY A 12 -12.73 -14.13 7.62
C GLY A 12 -12.97 -14.13 6.10
N LEU A 13 -11.94 -13.89 5.30
CA LEU A 13 -12.02 -13.91 3.83
C LEU A 13 -12.26 -15.34 3.30
N GLU A 14 -11.60 -16.33 3.88
CA GLU A 14 -11.80 -17.75 3.57
C GLU A 14 -13.23 -18.20 3.90
N ALA A 15 -13.77 -17.78 5.05
CA ALA A 15 -15.15 -18.06 5.45
C ALA A 15 -16.20 -17.38 4.56
N GLN A 16 -15.80 -16.38 3.75
CA GLN A 16 -16.64 -15.73 2.75
C GLN A 16 -16.35 -16.23 1.32
N GLU A 17 -15.58 -17.31 1.19
CA GLU A 17 -15.22 -17.93 -0.10
C GLU A 17 -14.52 -16.96 -1.07
N VAL A 18 -13.80 -15.97 -0.54
CA VAL A 18 -12.97 -15.09 -1.35
C VAL A 18 -11.79 -15.89 -1.91
N SER A 19 -11.47 -15.68 -3.19
CA SER A 19 -10.34 -16.33 -3.85
C SER A 19 -9.06 -16.25 -3.01
N ALA A 20 -8.39 -17.41 -2.84
CA ALA A 20 -7.13 -17.51 -2.10
C ALA A 20 -6.05 -16.61 -2.72
N ASP A 21 -5.92 -16.59 -4.05
CA ASP A 21 -4.96 -15.74 -4.76
C ASP A 21 -5.19 -14.24 -4.50
N LEU A 22 -6.45 -13.80 -4.45
CA LEU A 22 -6.78 -12.41 -4.10
C LEU A 22 -6.48 -12.11 -2.64
N THR A 23 -6.83 -13.04 -1.75
CA THR A 23 -6.59 -12.93 -0.31
C THR A 23 -5.10 -12.80 -0.02
N ASP A 24 -4.28 -13.71 -0.56
CA ASP A 24 -2.83 -13.69 -0.42
C ASP A 24 -2.24 -12.39 -0.94
N ARG A 25 -2.55 -12.03 -2.19
CA ARG A 25 -2.02 -10.84 -2.83
C ARG A 25 -2.31 -9.57 -2.03
N TYR A 26 -3.56 -9.37 -1.59
CA TYR A 26 -3.94 -8.12 -0.93
C TYR A 26 -3.51 -8.08 0.54
N LEU A 27 -3.50 -9.21 1.25
CA LEU A 27 -2.97 -9.26 2.61
C LEU A 27 -1.45 -9.04 2.63
N GLU A 28 -0.71 -9.56 1.65
CA GLU A 28 0.73 -9.27 1.48
C GLU A 28 0.97 -7.77 1.25
N VAL A 29 0.20 -7.12 0.36
CA VAL A 29 0.31 -5.67 0.15
C VAL A 29 0.07 -4.87 1.43
N ILE A 30 -0.89 -5.29 2.25
CA ILE A 30 -1.16 -4.66 3.55
C ILE A 30 0.01 -4.88 4.51
N GLU A 31 0.53 -6.10 4.59
CA GLU A 31 1.70 -6.44 5.40
C GLU A 31 2.91 -5.56 5.06
N GLN A 32 3.24 -5.45 3.77
CA GLN A 32 4.38 -4.65 3.32
C GLN A 32 4.22 -3.14 3.56
N ARG A 33 2.99 -2.61 3.47
CA ARG A 33 2.72 -1.20 3.85
C ARG A 33 2.91 -0.95 5.34
N ILE A 34 2.53 -1.91 6.18
CA ILE A 34 2.74 -1.80 7.63
C ILE A 34 4.24 -1.92 7.94
N ALA A 35 4.95 -2.88 7.32
CA ALA A 35 6.36 -3.12 7.54
C ALA A 35 7.25 -1.95 7.12
N SER A 36 6.98 -1.37 5.94
CA SER A 36 7.72 -0.20 5.42
C SER A 36 7.31 1.12 6.08
N GLY A 37 6.11 1.18 6.67
CA GLY A 37 5.49 2.43 7.12
C GLY A 37 5.06 3.35 5.97
N GLN A 38 5.15 2.90 4.71
CA GLN A 38 4.84 3.68 3.54
C GLN A 38 3.39 3.42 3.08
N ASN A 39 2.55 4.44 3.28
CA ASN A 39 1.21 4.56 2.70
C ASN A 39 1.13 5.83 1.82
N GLY A 40 0.00 6.07 1.18
CA GLY A 40 -0.18 7.22 0.27
C GLY A 40 0.09 8.57 0.95
N ALA A 41 -0.41 8.78 2.17
CA ALA A 41 -0.20 10.03 2.90
C ALA A 41 1.27 10.20 3.32
N ALA A 42 1.91 9.13 3.80
CA ALA A 42 3.33 9.14 4.16
C ALA A 42 4.22 9.44 2.95
N TRP A 43 3.94 8.82 1.81
CA TRP A 43 4.65 9.07 0.55
C TRP A 43 4.47 10.53 0.08
N GLN A 44 3.22 11.03 0.07
CA GLN A 44 2.94 12.42 -0.34
C GLN A 44 3.62 13.45 0.56
N LEU A 45 3.63 13.24 1.88
CA LEU A 45 4.35 14.10 2.81
C LEU A 45 5.87 14.05 2.60
N ALA A 46 6.43 12.86 2.36
CA ALA A 46 7.86 12.71 2.11
C ALA A 46 8.28 13.36 0.78
N HIS A 47 7.47 13.17 -0.27
CA HIS A 47 7.67 13.78 -1.57
C HIS A 47 7.58 15.30 -1.50
N PHE A 48 6.54 15.84 -0.85
CA PHE A 48 6.39 17.28 -0.66
C PHE A 48 7.55 17.88 0.14
N ARG A 49 8.02 17.23 1.20
CA ARG A 49 9.21 17.71 1.96
C ARG A 49 10.48 17.75 1.11
N LYS A 50 10.61 16.86 0.12
CA LYS A 50 11.78 16.77 -0.75
C LYS A 50 11.74 17.78 -1.91
N HIS A 51 10.55 18.06 -2.44
CA HIS A 51 10.39 18.85 -3.67
C HIS A 51 9.70 20.20 -3.48
N ASP A 52 8.92 20.38 -2.42
CA ASP A 52 8.11 21.57 -2.11
C ASP A 52 7.22 22.05 -3.27
N ASP A 53 6.71 21.09 -4.07
CA ASP A 53 5.94 21.35 -5.28
C ASP A 53 4.73 20.40 -5.37
N VAL A 54 3.53 20.98 -5.23
CA VAL A 54 2.25 20.24 -5.26
C VAL A 54 1.85 19.79 -6.68
N PHE A 55 2.29 20.49 -7.72
CA PHE A 55 2.02 20.08 -9.11
C PHE A 55 2.89 18.88 -9.47
N LYS A 56 4.18 18.92 -9.10
CA LYS A 56 5.08 17.78 -9.26
C LYS A 56 4.60 16.58 -8.45
N LEU A 57 4.20 16.78 -7.19
CA LEU A 57 3.62 15.72 -6.35
C LEU A 57 2.45 15.04 -7.06
N THR A 58 1.52 15.83 -7.60
CA THR A 58 0.33 15.29 -8.28
C THR A 58 0.71 14.52 -9.55
N ALA A 59 1.66 15.03 -10.33
CA ALA A 59 2.14 14.38 -11.54
C ALA A 59 2.82 13.03 -11.25
N ASP A 60 3.78 13.01 -10.33
CA ASP A 60 4.53 11.81 -9.96
C ASP A 60 3.60 10.77 -9.28
N TYR A 61 2.67 11.22 -8.43
CA TYR A 61 1.66 10.34 -7.82
C TYR A 61 0.77 9.67 -8.87
N LEU A 62 0.38 10.40 -9.93
CA LEU A 62 -0.41 9.85 -11.02
C LEU A 62 0.38 8.84 -11.86
N GLU A 63 1.66 9.09 -12.10
CA GLU A 63 2.57 8.15 -12.78
C GLU A 63 2.68 6.85 -11.98
N HIS A 64 2.95 6.95 -10.69
CA HIS A 64 2.99 5.80 -9.79
C HIS A 64 1.66 5.05 -9.73
N GLN A 65 0.52 5.75 -9.66
CA GLN A 65 -0.79 5.10 -9.67
C GLN A 65 -1.02 4.30 -10.96
N ARG A 66 -0.60 4.84 -12.13
CA ARG A 66 -0.73 4.16 -13.43
C ARG A 66 0.12 2.90 -13.53
N SER A 67 1.22 2.80 -12.78
CA SER A 67 2.05 1.59 -12.74
C SER A 67 1.33 0.38 -12.16
N GLY A 68 0.29 0.60 -11.35
CA GLY A 68 -0.38 -0.46 -10.60
C GLY A 68 0.46 -1.06 -9.46
N MET A 69 1.68 -0.55 -9.24
CA MET A 69 2.55 -1.00 -8.16
C MET A 69 1.98 -0.56 -6.80
N PRO A 70 2.10 -1.39 -5.76
CA PRO A 70 1.79 -1.00 -4.39
C PRO A 70 2.60 0.22 -3.94
N VAL A 71 1.96 1.14 -3.20
CA VAL A 71 2.63 2.37 -2.71
C VAL A 71 3.89 2.13 -1.90
N HIS A 72 4.05 0.97 -1.23
CA HIS A 72 5.27 0.67 -0.47
C HIS A 72 6.50 0.44 -1.36
N GLU A 73 6.31 0.30 -2.68
CA GLU A 73 7.38 0.14 -3.68
C GLU A 73 7.73 1.46 -4.37
N TRP A 74 6.98 2.54 -4.13
CA TRP A 74 7.21 3.81 -4.81
C TRP A 74 8.42 4.55 -4.22
N VAL A 75 9.29 5.03 -5.08
CA VAL A 75 10.40 5.90 -4.67
C VAL A 75 9.88 7.29 -4.34
N VAL A 76 10.50 7.94 -3.36
CA VAL A 76 10.29 9.36 -3.04
C VAL A 76 11.38 10.19 -3.69
#